data_AF-A0A7X5D9T9-F1
#
_entry.id   AF-A0A7X5D9T9-F1
#
_cell.length_a   1.000
_cell.length_b   1.000
_cell.length_c   1.000
_cell.angle_alpha   90.00
_cell.angle_beta   90.00
_cell.angle_gamma   90.00
#
_symmetry.space_group_name_H-M   'P 1'
#
loop_
_entity.id
_entity.type
_entity.pdbx_description
1 polymer ?
#
loop_
_entity_poly.entity_id
_entity_poly.type
_entity_poly.pdbx_seq_one_letter_code
_entity_poly.pdbx_strand_id
1 'polypeptide(L)'
;MDLIEMLKRYQNRILDCGILIEYSLFFNKENKDYCKFAIDEENELDELNNIILRLREKDITAEIYVNTYDINFTEENMFIYADTLWVNSILDVKEICSLFRCFQNVEPSDIMSLDEDETIDGEMALVVSTESIVEDYRLFIEKRQLNLIKSLYWD
;
A
#
# COMPACT_ATOMS: atom_id res chain seq x y z
N MET A 1 -13.59 -0.98 12.74
CA MET A 1 -12.97 -2.15 13.41
C MET A 1 -11.49 -1.87 13.45
N ASP A 2 -10.80 -2.23 14.53
CA ASP A 2 -9.35 -2.03 14.67
C ASP A 2 -8.61 -2.93 13.65
N LEU A 3 -7.67 -2.34 12.89
CA LEU A 3 -6.82 -3.06 11.92
C LEU A 3 -6.09 -4.22 12.60
N ILE A 4 -5.55 -4.00 13.79
CA ILE A 4 -4.75 -4.98 14.53
C ILE A 4 -5.62 -6.13 15.01
N GLU A 5 -6.79 -5.83 15.58
CA GLU A 5 -7.74 -6.86 16.00
C GLU A 5 -8.16 -7.73 14.81
N MET A 6 -8.40 -7.11 13.66
CA MET A 6 -8.76 -7.83 12.44
C MET A 6 -7.60 -8.72 11.96
N LEU A 7 -6.38 -8.21 11.84
CA LEU A 7 -5.24 -9.01 11.37
C LEU A 7 -4.94 -10.18 12.30
N LYS A 8 -5.10 -10.03 13.62
CA LYS A 8 -4.99 -11.14 14.59
C LYS A 8 -5.98 -12.28 14.29
N ARG A 9 -7.20 -11.99 13.80
CA ARG A 9 -8.17 -13.02 13.40
C ARG A 9 -7.73 -13.80 12.15
N TYR A 10 -6.89 -13.20 11.32
CA TYR A 10 -6.37 -13.79 10.08
C TYR A 10 -4.92 -14.25 10.20
N GLN A 11 -4.29 -14.20 11.38
CA GLN A 11 -2.85 -14.44 11.57
C GLN A 11 -2.35 -15.73 10.88
N ASN A 12 -3.10 -16.82 10.96
CA ASN A 12 -2.69 -18.12 10.39
C ASN A 12 -2.68 -18.12 8.86
N ARG A 13 -3.40 -17.19 8.23
CA ARG A 13 -3.47 -17.03 6.76
C ARG A 13 -2.46 -16.04 6.21
N ILE A 14 -1.97 -15.14 7.07
CA ILE A 14 -1.06 -14.05 6.67
C ILE A 14 0.34 -14.23 7.25
N LEU A 15 0.58 -15.34 7.96
CA LEU A 15 1.91 -15.72 8.40
C LEU A 15 2.78 -15.95 7.17
N ASP A 16 3.95 -15.32 7.14
CA ASP A 16 4.92 -15.39 6.04
C ASP A 16 4.40 -14.89 4.68
N CYS A 17 3.25 -14.20 4.66
CA CYS A 17 2.62 -13.67 3.47
C CYS A 17 2.50 -12.14 3.54
N GLY A 18 2.60 -11.48 2.39
CA GLY A 18 2.24 -10.07 2.26
C GLY A 18 0.72 -9.87 2.29
N ILE A 19 0.29 -8.65 2.61
CA ILE A 19 -1.08 -8.19 2.45
C ILE A 19 -1.11 -6.81 1.80
N LEU A 20 -2.24 -6.48 1.19
CA LEU A 20 -2.55 -5.12 0.78
C LEU A 20 -3.43 -4.47 1.84
N ILE A 21 -3.04 -3.28 2.31
CA ILE A 21 -3.85 -2.47 3.23
C ILE A 21 -4.18 -1.16 2.55
N GLU A 22 -5.44 -0.77 2.49
CA GLU A 22 -5.84 0.53 1.94
C GLU A 22 -5.06 1.67 2.59
N TYR A 23 -4.55 2.60 1.77
CA TYR A 23 -3.65 3.68 2.20
C TYR A 23 -4.12 4.42 3.46
N SER A 24 -5.39 4.85 3.48
CA SER A 24 -5.96 5.58 4.62
C SER A 24 -6.08 4.74 5.89
N LEU A 25 -6.18 3.42 5.77
CA LEU A 25 -6.20 2.52 6.92
C LEU A 25 -4.80 2.32 7.48
N PHE A 26 -3.80 2.13 6.62
CA PHE A 26 -2.40 1.96 7.03
C PHE A 26 -1.86 3.21 7.74
N PHE A 27 -2.05 4.40 7.15
CA PHE A 27 -1.58 5.68 7.71
C PHE A 27 -2.55 6.31 8.73
N ASN A 28 -3.54 5.57 9.23
CA ASN A 28 -4.40 6.06 10.30
C ASN A 28 -3.56 6.30 11.57
N LYS A 29 -3.79 7.42 12.25
CA LYS A 29 -3.11 7.79 13.51
C LYS A 29 -3.21 6.70 14.58
N GLU A 30 -4.31 5.96 14.62
CA GLU A 30 -4.52 4.85 15.56
C GLU A 30 -3.56 3.67 15.30
N ASN A 31 -3.02 3.55 14.07
CA ASN A 31 -2.17 2.45 13.63
C ASN A 31 -0.68 2.81 13.57
N LYS A 32 -0.29 4.07 13.83
CA LYS A 32 1.08 4.61 13.68
C LYS A 32 2.14 3.81 14.45
N ASP A 33 1.79 3.28 15.61
CA ASP A 33 2.74 2.53 16.43
C ASP A 33 3.06 1.15 15.84
N TYR A 34 2.13 0.59 15.05
CA TYR A 34 2.21 -0.76 14.48
C TYR A 34 2.62 -0.76 13.00
N CYS A 35 2.18 0.23 12.22
CA CYS A 35 2.45 0.34 10.79
C CYS A 35 3.75 1.13 10.57
N LYS A 36 4.70 0.53 9.86
CA LYS A 36 6.01 1.11 9.52
C LYS A 36 6.15 1.13 8.01
N PHE A 37 6.26 2.33 7.46
CA PHE A 37 6.53 2.55 6.05
C PHE A 37 7.96 3.08 5.89
N ALA A 38 8.57 2.89 4.72
CA ALA A 38 9.90 3.43 4.42
C ALA A 38 9.98 4.96 4.63
N ILE A 39 8.88 5.67 4.39
CA ILE A 39 8.69 7.07 4.80
C ILE A 39 7.96 7.11 6.13
N ASP A 40 8.60 7.60 7.20
CA ASP A 40 7.98 7.72 8.52
C ASP A 40 8.13 9.10 9.20
N GLU A 41 8.84 10.05 8.58
CA GLU A 41 8.89 11.44 9.04
C GLU A 41 7.56 12.17 8.77
N GLU A 42 7.09 12.98 9.73
CA GLU A 42 5.78 13.65 9.64
C GLU A 42 5.69 14.61 8.44
N ASN A 43 6.74 15.37 8.20
CA ASN A 43 6.89 16.28 7.06
C ASN A 43 6.85 15.55 5.70
N GLU A 44 7.49 14.39 5.61
CA GLU A 44 7.50 13.58 4.39
C GLU A 44 6.13 12.92 4.18
N LEU A 45 5.51 12.39 5.24
CA LEU A 45 4.15 11.86 5.17
C LEU A 45 3.13 12.92 4.70
N ASP A 46 3.28 14.18 5.12
CA ASP A 46 2.45 15.27 4.63
C ASP A 46 2.66 15.54 3.13
N GLU A 47 3.89 15.46 2.64
CA GLU A 47 4.20 15.57 1.21
C GLU A 47 3.59 14.40 0.42
N LEU A 48 3.75 13.16 0.89
CA LEU A 48 3.15 11.98 0.28
C LEU A 48 1.61 12.10 0.24
N ASN A 49 0.99 12.54 1.33
CA ASN A 49 -0.45 12.78 1.38
C ASN A 49 -0.91 13.82 0.33
N ASN A 50 -0.13 14.90 0.13
CA ASN A 50 -0.42 15.89 -0.91
C ASN A 50 -0.33 15.30 -2.32
N ILE A 51 0.61 14.38 -2.56
CA ILE A 51 0.73 13.66 -3.84
C ILE A 51 -0.48 12.76 -4.05
N ILE A 52 -0.89 12.00 -3.04
CA ILE A 52 -2.09 11.15 -3.08
C ILE A 52 -3.35 11.98 -3.37
N LEU A 53 -3.48 13.16 -2.80
CA LEU A 53 -4.59 14.07 -3.10
C LEU A 53 -4.58 14.51 -4.56
N ARG A 54 -3.43 14.95 -5.09
CA ARG A 54 -3.29 15.36 -6.50
C ARG A 54 -3.55 14.22 -7.47
N LEU A 55 -3.19 12.99 -7.09
CA LEU A 55 -3.48 11.78 -7.85
C LEU A 55 -5.00 11.60 -7.95
N ARG A 56 -5.72 11.67 -6.82
CA ARG A 56 -7.18 11.55 -6.76
C ARG A 56 -7.93 12.69 -7.44
N GLU A 57 -7.34 13.89 -7.53
CA GLU A 57 -7.89 14.99 -8.33
C GLU A 57 -7.87 14.69 -9.84
N LYS A 58 -6.87 13.93 -10.30
CA LYS A 58 -6.73 13.50 -11.70
C LYS A 58 -7.52 12.23 -12.00
N ASP A 59 -7.62 11.32 -11.04
CA ASP A 59 -8.40 10.10 -11.12
C ASP A 59 -9.16 9.86 -9.80
N ILE A 60 -10.42 10.28 -9.77
CA ILE A 60 -11.28 10.15 -8.59
C ILE A 60 -11.59 8.68 -8.24
N THR A 61 -11.37 7.75 -9.18
CA THR A 61 -11.59 6.32 -8.99
C THR A 61 -10.33 5.58 -8.57
N ALA A 62 -9.21 6.29 -8.39
CA ALA A 62 -7.95 5.67 -8.03
C ALA A 62 -8.03 4.97 -6.66
N GLU A 63 -7.61 3.71 -6.65
CA GLU A 63 -7.48 2.91 -5.43
C GLU A 63 -6.01 2.81 -5.08
N ILE A 64 -5.69 2.97 -3.79
CA ILE A 64 -4.31 3.04 -3.33
C ILE A 64 -4.16 2.11 -2.13
N TYR A 65 -3.21 1.19 -2.24
CA TYR A 65 -2.91 0.20 -1.24
C TYR A 65 -1.44 0.25 -0.87
N VAL A 66 -1.15 0.00 0.40
CA VAL A 66 0.18 -0.28 0.91
C VAL A 66 0.41 -1.78 0.76
N ASN A 67 1.49 -2.14 0.07
CA ASN A 67 1.97 -3.51 -0.07
C ASN A 67 2.97 -3.80 1.05
N THR A 68 2.64 -4.75 1.91
CA THR A 68 3.47 -5.14 3.05
C THR A 68 4.40 -6.28 2.67
N TYR A 69 5.67 -6.18 3.03
CA TYR A 69 6.63 -7.27 2.85
C TYR A 69 6.76 -8.16 4.10
N ASP A 70 6.41 -7.67 5.29
CA ASP A 70 6.53 -8.43 6.53
C ASP A 70 5.48 -8.02 7.59
N ILE A 71 5.00 -9.01 8.34
CA ILE A 71 4.10 -8.83 9.49
C ILE A 71 4.65 -9.63 10.66
N ASN A 72 5.26 -8.94 11.60
CA ASN A 72 5.85 -9.55 12.78
C ASN A 72 4.83 -9.66 13.91
N PHE A 73 4.43 -10.90 14.21
CA PHE A 73 3.63 -11.23 15.39
C PHE A 73 4.54 -11.54 16.57
N THR A 74 4.46 -10.73 17.62
CA THR A 74 5.10 -11.02 18.92
C THR A 74 4.03 -11.38 19.95
N GLU A 75 4.42 -11.90 21.11
CA GLU A 75 3.48 -12.26 22.18
C GLU A 75 2.65 -11.05 22.66
N GLU A 76 3.20 -9.83 22.58
CA GLU A 76 2.56 -8.59 23.06
C GLU A 76 2.11 -7.64 21.94
N ASN A 77 2.85 -7.60 20.82
CA ASN A 77 2.69 -6.59 19.75
C ASN A 77 2.61 -7.20 18.35
N MET A 78 2.14 -6.39 17.40
CA MET A 78 2.16 -6.66 15.96
C MET A 78 2.85 -5.50 15.26
N PHE A 79 3.78 -5.78 14.36
CA PHE A 79 4.38 -4.76 13.51
C PHE A 79 4.17 -5.12 12.05
N ILE A 80 3.78 -4.14 11.25
CA ILE A 80 3.47 -4.29 9.83
C ILE A 80 4.46 -3.41 9.08
N TYR A 81 5.26 -4.01 8.21
CA TYR A 81 6.31 -3.34 7.47
C TYR A 81 5.99 -3.29 5.99
N ALA A 82 6.22 -2.13 5.40
CA ALA A 82 5.95 -1.88 3.99
C ALA A 82 6.90 -0.81 3.44
N ASP A 83 7.12 -0.87 2.15
CA ASP A 83 7.98 0.03 1.39
C ASP A 83 7.41 0.31 0.00
N THR A 84 6.22 -0.22 -0.29
CA THR A 84 5.63 -0.21 -1.62
C THR A 84 4.18 0.28 -1.57
N LEU A 85 3.81 1.16 -2.49
CA LEU A 85 2.42 1.51 -2.77
C LEU A 85 1.98 0.92 -4.10
N TRP A 86 0.76 0.38 -4.12
CA TRP A 86 0.05 0.02 -5.34
C TRP A 86 -1.02 1.05 -5.64
N VAL A 87 -0.92 1.64 -6.81
CA VAL A 87 -1.85 2.64 -7.33
C VAL A 87 -2.59 2.04 -8.51
N ASN A 88 -3.84 1.64 -8.31
CA ASN A 88 -4.74 1.26 -9.40
C ASN A 88 -5.39 2.53 -9.96
N SER A 89 -4.94 2.97 -11.15
CA SER A 89 -5.38 4.24 -11.74
C SER A 89 -5.29 4.23 -13.27
N ILE A 90 -6.10 5.07 -13.91
CA ILE A 90 -6.01 5.34 -15.35
C ILE A 90 -4.73 6.10 -15.73
N LEU A 91 -4.06 6.74 -14.77
CA LEU A 91 -2.83 7.50 -15.03
C LEU A 91 -1.69 6.58 -15.42
N ASP A 92 -0.90 6.98 -16.41
CA ASP A 92 0.30 6.23 -16.78
C ASP A 92 1.49 6.50 -15.84
N VAL A 93 2.55 5.70 -15.96
CA VAL A 93 3.76 5.84 -15.14
C VAL A 93 4.34 7.25 -15.22
N LYS A 94 4.36 7.89 -16.40
CA LYS A 94 4.94 9.22 -16.59
C LYS A 94 4.12 10.30 -15.89
N GLU A 95 2.80 10.16 -15.91
CA GLU A 95 1.88 11.04 -15.19
C GLU A 95 2.10 10.92 -13.68
N ILE A 96 2.25 9.69 -13.16
CA ILE A 96 2.56 9.47 -11.74
C ILE A 96 3.93 10.06 -11.38
N CYS A 97 5.00 9.75 -12.12
CA CYS A 97 6.33 10.36 -11.91
C CYS A 97 6.26 11.90 -11.90
N SER A 98 5.40 12.49 -12.74
CA SER A 98 5.27 13.95 -12.80
C SER A 98 4.73 14.58 -11.52
N LEU A 99 3.99 13.82 -10.70
CA LEU A 99 3.46 14.28 -9.41
C LEU A 99 4.58 14.49 -8.38
N PHE A 100 5.64 13.68 -8.44
CA PHE A 100 6.77 13.70 -7.50
C PHE A 100 7.84 14.76 -7.83
N ARG A 101 7.82 15.38 -9.01
CA ARG A 101 8.85 16.34 -9.46
C ARG A 101 9.11 17.51 -8.50
N CYS A 102 8.15 17.88 -7.66
CA CYS A 102 8.29 18.96 -6.68
C CYS A 102 8.44 18.45 -5.23
N PHE A 103 8.54 17.14 -5.03
CA PHE A 103 8.55 16.45 -3.74
C PHE A 103 9.64 15.37 -3.73
N GLN A 104 10.89 15.79 -3.95
CA GLN A 104 12.03 14.88 -4.12
C GLN A 104 12.32 14.02 -2.88
N ASN A 105 11.95 14.48 -1.69
CA ASN A 105 12.19 13.73 -0.44
C ASN A 105 11.33 12.46 -0.34
N VAL A 106 10.19 12.44 -1.04
CA VAL A 106 9.25 11.32 -1.02
C VAL A 106 9.10 10.65 -2.38
N GLU A 107 10.01 10.95 -3.31
CA GLU A 107 10.04 10.30 -4.61
C GLU A 107 10.38 8.81 -4.43
N PRO A 108 9.57 7.89 -4.98
CA PRO A 108 9.90 6.46 -4.98
C PRO A 108 11.24 6.22 -5.68
N SER A 109 12.01 5.26 -5.16
CA SER A 109 13.20 4.71 -5.82
C SER A 109 12.86 4.12 -7.19
N ASP A 110 11.66 3.53 -7.34
CA ASP A 110 11.17 3.01 -8.62
C ASP A 110 9.65 3.16 -8.78
N ILE A 111 9.22 3.36 -10.03
CA ILE A 111 7.80 3.43 -10.42
C ILE A 111 7.61 2.64 -11.72
N MET A 112 6.87 1.53 -11.64
CA MET A 112 6.62 0.66 -12.79
C MET A 112 5.16 0.20 -12.87
N SER A 113 4.73 -0.24 -14.04
CA SER A 113 3.43 -0.91 -14.18
C SER A 113 3.52 -2.31 -13.56
N LEU A 114 2.47 -2.74 -12.88
CA LEU A 114 2.48 -4.00 -12.16
C LEU A 114 2.63 -5.20 -13.12
N ASP A 115 2.10 -5.15 -14.34
CA ASP A 115 2.30 -6.21 -15.33
C ASP A 115 3.74 -6.38 -15.83
N GLU A 116 4.63 -5.44 -15.50
CA GLU A 116 6.07 -5.48 -15.76
C GLU A 116 6.89 -5.82 -14.49
N ASP A 117 6.23 -5.91 -13.33
CA ASP A 117 6.87 -6.11 -12.03
C ASP A 117 7.14 -7.61 -11.78
N GLU A 118 8.41 -8.02 -11.88
CA GLU A 118 8.83 -9.40 -11.64
C GLU A 118 8.66 -9.83 -10.16
N THR A 119 8.35 -8.89 -9.24
CA THR A 119 8.18 -9.14 -7.81
C THR A 119 6.73 -9.36 -7.37
N ILE A 120 5.75 -9.36 -8.30
CA ILE A 120 4.35 -9.76 -8.02
C ILE A 120 4.26 -11.15 -7.34
N ASP A 121 5.27 -11.99 -7.50
CA ASP A 121 5.34 -13.37 -6.99
C ASP A 121 5.54 -13.49 -5.46
N GLY A 122 5.53 -12.39 -4.70
CA GLY A 122 5.33 -12.47 -3.25
C GLY A 122 3.99 -13.15 -2.93
N GLU A 123 3.95 -14.08 -1.95
CA GLU A 123 2.70 -14.70 -1.51
C GLU A 123 1.82 -13.64 -0.82
N MET A 124 1.01 -12.94 -1.61
CA MET A 124 -0.01 -12.02 -1.11
C MET A 124 -1.25 -12.81 -0.70
N ALA A 125 -1.64 -12.70 0.57
CA ALA A 125 -2.75 -13.47 1.11
C ALA A 125 -4.10 -12.72 1.00
N LEU A 126 -4.12 -11.46 1.42
CA LEU A 126 -5.37 -10.72 1.67
C LEU A 126 -5.28 -9.25 1.25
N VAL A 127 -6.44 -8.67 1.00
CA VAL A 127 -6.63 -7.21 0.87
C VAL A 127 -7.55 -6.73 1.97
N VAL A 128 -7.16 -5.63 2.62
CA VAL A 128 -7.85 -5.02 3.75
C VAL A 128 -8.26 -3.60 3.39
N SER A 129 -9.55 -3.28 3.52
CA SER A 129 -10.06 -1.93 3.32
C SER A 129 -10.62 -1.29 4.59
N THR A 130 -10.78 0.03 4.55
CA THR A 130 -11.33 0.89 5.62
C THR A 130 -12.72 0.45 6.11
N GLU A 131 -13.52 -0.19 5.27
CA GLU A 131 -14.82 -0.76 5.64
C GLU A 131 -14.72 -2.09 6.40
N SER A 132 -13.52 -2.47 6.85
CA SER A 132 -13.25 -3.77 7.49
C SER A 132 -13.55 -4.96 6.59
N ILE A 133 -13.55 -4.72 5.28
CA ILE A 133 -13.70 -5.78 4.28
C ILE A 133 -12.33 -6.42 4.10
N VAL A 134 -12.31 -7.73 4.29
CA VAL A 134 -11.16 -8.57 4.01
C VAL A 134 -11.50 -9.42 2.79
N GLU A 135 -10.77 -9.22 1.71
CA GLU A 135 -10.91 -9.97 0.46
C GLU A 135 -9.69 -10.86 0.23
N ASP A 136 -9.89 -11.99 -0.44
CA ASP A 136 -8.80 -12.83 -0.93
C ASP A 136 -8.04 -12.10 -2.05
N TYR A 137 -6.72 -12.04 -1.95
CA TYR A 137 -5.90 -11.31 -2.92
C TYR A 137 -6.11 -11.77 -4.37
N ARG A 138 -6.29 -13.08 -4.61
CA ARG A 138 -6.48 -13.61 -5.97
C ARG A 138 -7.79 -13.12 -6.58
N LEU A 139 -8.86 -13.14 -5.81
CA LEU A 139 -10.17 -12.62 -6.26
C LEU A 139 -10.14 -11.10 -6.46
N PHE A 140 -9.38 -10.40 -5.62
CA PHE A 140 -9.19 -8.96 -5.72
C PHE A 140 -8.47 -8.58 -7.03
N ILE A 141 -7.38 -9.28 -7.35
CA ILE A 141 -6.55 -8.94 -8.51
C ILE A 141 -7.20 -9.38 -9.83
N GLU A 142 -7.94 -10.50 -9.87
CA GLU A 142 -8.68 -10.97 -11.05
C GLU A 142 -9.73 -9.98 -11.58
N LYS A 143 -10.24 -9.10 -10.70
CA LYS A 143 -11.23 -8.07 -11.06
C LYS A 143 -10.58 -6.82 -11.63
N ARG A 144 -9.25 -6.72 -11.62
CA ARG A 144 -8.48 -5.54 -12.03
C ARG A 144 -7.63 -5.86 -13.25
N GLN A 145 -7.23 -4.82 -13.97
CA GLN A 145 -6.31 -4.95 -15.08
C GLN A 145 -4.92 -4.59 -14.57
N LEU A 146 -3.98 -5.53 -14.62
CA LEU A 146 -2.64 -5.37 -14.03
C LEU A 146 -1.89 -4.15 -14.59
N ASN A 147 -2.04 -3.86 -15.88
CA ASN A 147 -1.46 -2.69 -16.54
C ASN A 147 -2.01 -1.33 -16.05
N LEU A 148 -3.11 -1.32 -15.30
CA LEU A 148 -3.63 -0.12 -14.64
C LEU A 148 -3.01 0.08 -13.26
N ILE A 149 -2.42 -0.95 -12.68
CA ILE A 149 -1.79 -0.87 -11.36
C ILE A 149 -0.33 -0.45 -11.53
N LYS A 150 0.12 0.51 -10.73
CA LYS A 150 1.52 0.94 -10.67
C LYS A 150 2.08 0.64 -9.30
N SER A 151 3.26 0.03 -9.29
CA SER A 151 4.07 -0.24 -8.11
C SER A 151 5.00 0.95 -7.91
N LEU A 152 4.94 1.57 -6.73
CA LEU A 152 5.83 2.66 -6.30
C LEU A 152 6.63 2.14 -5.12
N TYR A 153 7.94 1.98 -5.29
CA TYR A 153 8.84 1.33 -4.33
C TYR A 153 9.83 2.33 -3.70
N TRP A 154 10.11 2.19 -2.41
CA TRP A 154 11.10 2.96 -1.66
C TRP A 154 12.16 2.02 -1.05
N ASP A 155 13.43 2.44 -1.05
CA ASP A 155 14.58 1.71 -0.46
C ASP A 155 15.14 2.47 0.76
#